data_AF-A0A7W4Z2B0-F1
#
_entry.id   AF-A0A7W4Z2B0-F1
#
_cell.length_a   1.000
_cell.length_b   1.000
_cell.length_c   1.000
_cell.angle_alpha   90.00
_cell.angle_beta   90.00
_cell.angle_gamma   90.00
#
_symmetry.space_group_name_H-M   'P 1'
#
loop_
_entity.id
_entity.type
_entity.pdbx_description
1 polymer ?
#
loop_
_entity_poly.entity_id
_entity_poly.type
_entity_poly.pdbx_seq_one_letter_code
_entity_poly.pdbx_strand_id
1 'polypeptide(L)'
;MSANAEPESVCSSARWESSVADRPTIDVATPAGGWGAPWPNVAEIEAVLPHDKWTLVGGLMAQLHGIHAGIATVRPTNDVDIVLHVETTRGIASETARALESLGYELAPSIDERNNTAHRFRRGDSTVDVVTDGPDVVDVLVADHASPRVVEKLRGRTMVAIEGGTQALRRTINARIQITAGRTTTVSVPSPFGAVIL
;
A
#
# COMPACT_ATOMS: atom_id res chain seq x y z
N MET A 1 52.09 -20.04 -23.91
CA MET A 1 50.99 -20.28 -22.95
C MET A 1 50.91 -19.07 -22.03
N SER A 2 50.00 -18.13 -22.33
CA SER A 2 49.56 -17.11 -21.38
C SER A 2 48.08 -16.89 -21.64
N ALA A 3 47.28 -17.17 -20.62
CA ALA A 3 45.83 -17.15 -20.65
C ALA A 3 45.31 -15.70 -20.64
N ASN A 4 44.35 -15.42 -21.53
CA ASN A 4 43.51 -14.23 -21.45
C ASN A 4 42.50 -14.45 -20.31
N ALA A 5 42.50 -13.56 -19.32
CA ALA A 5 41.44 -13.47 -18.32
C ALA A 5 40.32 -12.60 -18.90
N GLU A 6 39.13 -13.18 -19.05
CA GLU A 6 37.89 -12.44 -19.32
C GLU A 6 37.46 -11.65 -18.07
N PRO A 7 36.93 -10.43 -18.21
CA PRO A 7 36.35 -9.71 -17.07
C PRO A 7 34.99 -10.32 -16.70
N GLU A 8 34.90 -10.86 -15.49
CA GLU A 8 33.65 -11.32 -14.89
C GLU A 8 32.60 -10.21 -14.86
N SER A 9 31.47 -10.47 -15.50
CA SER A 9 30.25 -9.68 -15.42
C SER A 9 29.71 -9.75 -13.99
N VAL A 10 29.97 -8.71 -13.19
CA VAL A 10 29.35 -8.56 -11.87
C VAL A 10 27.87 -8.30 -12.09
N CYS A 11 27.09 -9.36 -11.92
CA CYS A 11 25.64 -9.35 -11.98
C CYS A 11 25.10 -8.36 -10.96
N SER A 12 24.49 -7.29 -11.49
CA SER A 12 23.69 -6.34 -10.76
C SER A 12 22.72 -7.13 -9.88
N SER A 13 22.97 -7.10 -8.57
CA SER A 13 22.03 -7.45 -7.48
C SER A 13 22.01 -6.35 -6.40
N ALA A 14 23.12 -5.62 -6.24
CA ALA A 14 23.28 -4.57 -5.24
C ALA A 14 22.47 -3.27 -5.47
N ARG A 15 21.85 -3.04 -6.64
CA ARG A 15 21.12 -1.79 -6.92
C ARG A 15 19.69 -1.74 -6.37
N TRP A 16 19.10 -2.87 -5.98
CA TRP A 16 17.68 -2.92 -5.60
C TRP A 16 17.46 -3.06 -4.08
N GLU A 17 18.40 -3.64 -3.33
CA GLU A 17 18.30 -3.69 -1.86
C GLU A 17 18.48 -2.31 -1.20
N SER A 18 19.20 -1.38 -1.84
CA SER A 18 19.32 0.01 -1.37
C SER A 18 18.05 0.86 -1.58
N SER A 19 17.02 0.34 -2.26
CA SER A 19 15.87 1.15 -2.72
C SER A 19 14.80 1.41 -1.65
N VAL A 20 14.69 0.57 -0.62
CA VAL A 20 13.64 0.74 0.40
C VAL A 20 14.17 1.42 1.67
N ALA A 21 15.44 1.17 2.01
CA ALA A 21 16.10 1.78 3.16
C ALA A 21 16.45 3.28 2.99
N ASP A 22 16.49 3.78 1.74
CA ASP A 22 16.95 5.14 1.41
C ASP A 22 15.80 6.07 0.97
N ARG A 23 14.54 5.69 1.27
CA ARG A 23 13.37 6.51 0.94
C ARG A 23 13.39 7.80 1.77
N PRO A 24 13.22 8.99 1.14
CA PRO A 24 13.04 10.23 1.89
C PRO A 24 11.91 10.08 2.90
N THR A 25 12.12 10.62 4.10
CA THR A 25 11.14 10.55 5.18
C THR A 25 10.60 11.93 5.50
N ILE A 26 9.28 12.03 5.64
CA ILE A 26 8.59 13.22 6.14
C ILE A 26 7.90 12.93 7.47
N ASP A 27 7.84 13.94 8.33
CA ASP A 27 7.02 13.92 9.54
C ASP A 27 5.74 14.72 9.28
N VAL A 28 4.58 14.11 9.53
CA VAL A 28 3.29 14.80 9.40
C VAL A 28 2.69 14.99 10.78
N ALA A 29 2.43 16.24 11.14
CA ALA A 29 1.79 16.57 12.41
C ALA A 29 0.38 16.00 12.45
N THR A 30 -0.03 15.53 13.64
CA THR A 30 -1.41 15.10 13.87
C THR A 30 -2.35 16.30 13.69
N PRO A 31 -3.37 16.21 12.81
CA PRO A 31 -4.30 17.31 12.58
C PRO A 31 -5.17 17.56 13.83
N ALA A 32 -5.77 18.75 13.91
CA ALA A 32 -6.79 19.03 14.92
C ALA A 32 -7.95 18.04 14.78
N GLY A 33 -8.31 17.36 15.87
CA GLY A 33 -9.30 16.27 15.85
C GLY A 33 -8.71 14.87 15.63
N GLY A 34 -7.41 14.77 15.35
CA GLY A 34 -6.72 13.48 15.18
C GLY A 34 -6.97 12.83 13.81
N TRP A 35 -6.40 11.64 13.63
CA TRP A 35 -6.57 10.85 12.42
C TRP A 35 -7.84 9.99 12.56
N GLY A 36 -8.97 10.54 12.08
CA GLY A 36 -10.26 9.84 12.10
C GLY A 36 -10.31 8.60 11.21
N ALA A 37 -11.42 7.85 11.28
CA ALA A 37 -11.62 6.69 10.42
C ALA A 37 -11.46 7.04 8.92
N PRO A 38 -10.85 6.17 8.10
CA PRO A 38 -10.32 4.83 8.42
C PRO A 38 -8.82 4.79 8.81
N TRP A 39 -8.18 5.90 9.20
CA TRP A 39 -6.75 5.90 9.56
C TRP A 39 -6.32 4.90 10.64
N PRO A 40 -7.12 4.60 11.69
CA PRO A 40 -6.80 3.51 12.62
C PRO A 40 -6.52 2.17 11.93
N ASN A 41 -7.23 1.85 10.84
CA ASN A 41 -7.02 0.63 10.07
C ASN A 41 -5.63 0.62 9.40
N VAL A 42 -5.14 1.78 8.95
CA VAL A 42 -3.77 1.93 8.40
C VAL A 42 -2.73 1.58 9.47
N ALA A 43 -2.91 2.04 10.70
CA ALA A 43 -2.02 1.71 11.81
C ALA A 43 -2.09 0.22 12.22
N GLU A 44 -3.27 -0.40 12.14
CA GLU A 44 -3.42 -1.84 12.38
C GLU A 44 -2.70 -2.67 11.31
N ILE A 45 -2.87 -2.32 10.03
CA ILE A 45 -2.22 -2.99 8.91
C ILE A 45 -0.70 -2.85 9.05
N GLU A 46 -0.17 -1.66 9.31
CA GLU A 46 1.26 -1.43 9.47
C GLU A 46 1.87 -2.23 10.63
N ALA A 47 1.09 -2.51 11.68
CA ALA A 47 1.55 -3.31 12.82
C ALA A 47 1.83 -4.78 12.47
N VAL A 48 1.13 -5.32 11.46
CA VAL A 48 1.20 -6.74 11.07
C VAL A 48 1.82 -6.95 9.69
N LEU A 49 1.86 -5.90 8.87
CA LEU A 49 2.43 -5.89 7.53
C LEU A 49 3.33 -4.64 7.37
N PRO A 50 4.66 -4.81 7.45
CA PRO A 50 5.63 -3.72 7.34
C PRO A 50 5.44 -2.84 6.09
N HIS A 51 5.64 -1.52 6.26
CA HIS A 51 5.41 -0.48 5.25
C HIS A 51 6.35 -0.54 4.03
N ASP A 52 7.40 -1.35 4.08
CA ASP A 52 8.30 -1.62 2.96
C ASP A 52 7.70 -2.58 1.94
N LYS A 53 6.56 -3.21 2.24
CA LYS A 53 5.90 -4.21 1.39
C LYS A 53 4.71 -3.67 0.60
N TRP A 54 4.22 -2.49 0.94
CA TRP A 54 3.04 -1.89 0.35
C TRP A 54 3.14 -0.37 0.36
N THR A 55 2.36 0.29 -0.48
CA THR A 55 2.26 1.75 -0.55
C THR A 55 0.80 2.15 -0.44
N LEU A 56 0.48 3.06 0.48
CA LEU A 56 -0.83 3.69 0.61
C LEU A 56 -1.06 4.64 -0.58
N VAL A 57 -2.18 4.47 -1.27
CA VAL A 57 -2.61 5.29 -2.41
C VAL A 57 -4.02 5.84 -2.17
N GLY A 58 -4.65 6.38 -3.21
CA GLY A 58 -6.05 6.79 -3.16
C GLY A 58 -6.33 7.98 -2.24
N GLY A 59 -7.52 7.99 -1.63
CA GLY A 59 -8.02 9.13 -0.87
C GLY A 59 -7.20 9.47 0.38
N LEU A 60 -6.74 8.46 1.12
CA LEU A 60 -5.95 8.65 2.34
C LEU A 60 -4.55 9.20 2.03
N MET A 61 -3.94 8.76 0.93
CA MET A 61 -2.69 9.36 0.44
C MET A 61 -2.88 10.85 0.13
N ALA A 62 -3.95 11.21 -0.58
CA ALA A 62 -4.24 12.61 -0.88
C ALA A 62 -4.51 13.43 0.40
N GLN A 63 -5.21 12.83 1.37
CA GLN A 63 -5.47 13.46 2.67
C GLN A 63 -4.17 13.70 3.46
N LEU A 64 -3.26 12.73 3.50
CA LEU A 64 -1.96 12.86 4.15
C LEU A 64 -1.15 14.03 3.58
N HIS A 65 -1.06 14.12 2.24
CA HIS A 65 -0.36 15.22 1.59
C HIS A 65 -1.05 16.56 1.81
N GLY A 66 -2.38 16.60 1.80
CA GLY A 66 -3.15 17.80 2.13
C GLY A 66 -2.86 18.30 3.54
N ILE A 67 -2.90 17.42 4.55
CA ILE A 67 -2.59 17.75 5.94
C ILE A 67 -1.14 18.21 6.07
N HIS A 68 -0.19 17.53 5.44
CA HIS A 68 1.22 17.92 5.45
C HIS A 68 1.44 19.31 4.83
N ALA A 69 0.65 19.68 3.83
CA ALA A 69 0.65 21.00 3.20
C ALA A 69 -0.19 22.05 3.95
N GLY A 70 -0.80 21.72 5.10
CA GLY A 70 -1.64 22.64 5.87
C GLY A 70 -3.05 22.85 5.32
N ILE A 71 -3.53 21.96 4.44
CA ILE A 71 -4.88 22.00 3.86
C ILE A 71 -5.81 21.11 4.70
N ALA A 72 -6.76 21.73 5.40
CA ALA A 72 -7.61 21.04 6.38
C ALA A 72 -8.78 20.25 5.76
N THR A 73 -9.21 20.57 4.53
CA THR A 73 -10.36 19.93 3.89
C THR A 73 -9.91 19.08 2.71
N VAL A 74 -9.83 17.78 2.92
CA VAL A 74 -9.75 16.79 1.85
C VAL A 74 -11.03 15.95 1.91
N ARG A 75 -11.57 15.60 0.74
CA ARG A 75 -12.79 14.78 0.62
C ARG A 75 -12.69 13.57 1.54
N PRO A 76 -13.69 13.29 2.39
CA PRO A 76 -13.72 12.07 3.19
C PRO A 76 -13.62 10.83 2.28
N THR A 77 -12.83 9.85 2.70
CA THR A 77 -12.74 8.52 2.11
C THR A 77 -12.92 7.50 3.22
N ASN A 78 -13.55 6.37 2.92
CA ASN A 78 -13.97 5.39 3.93
C ASN A 78 -13.25 4.05 3.78
N ASP A 79 -12.30 3.98 2.86
CA ASP A 79 -11.53 2.81 2.44
C ASP A 79 -10.02 3.07 2.52
N VAL A 80 -9.26 1.98 2.62
CA VAL A 80 -7.80 1.98 2.58
C VAL A 80 -7.35 1.35 1.27
N ASP A 81 -6.76 2.13 0.37
CA ASP A 81 -6.18 1.62 -0.88
C ASP A 81 -4.68 1.37 -0.72
N ILE A 82 -4.22 0.14 -1.01
CA ILE A 82 -2.80 -0.23 -0.95
C ILE A 82 -2.33 -0.88 -2.25
N VAL A 83 -1.10 -0.55 -2.67
CA VAL A 83 -0.40 -1.21 -3.78
C VAL A 83 0.74 -2.05 -3.24
N LEU A 84 0.75 -3.35 -3.55
CA LEU A 84 1.78 -4.29 -3.09
C LEU A 84 3.07 -4.18 -3.89
N HIS A 85 4.22 -4.34 -3.22
CA HIS A 85 5.55 -4.33 -3.86
C HIS A 85 5.92 -5.75 -4.36
N VAL A 86 5.13 -6.26 -5.31
CA VAL A 86 5.30 -7.62 -5.87
C VAL A 86 6.63 -7.84 -6.59
N GLU A 87 7.27 -6.78 -7.07
CA GLU A 87 8.57 -6.88 -7.76
C GLU A 87 9.74 -7.12 -6.81
N THR A 88 9.63 -6.70 -5.55
CA THR A 88 10.71 -6.78 -4.56
C THR A 88 10.49 -7.90 -3.55
N THR A 89 9.24 -8.33 -3.33
CA THR A 89 8.87 -9.31 -2.30
C THR A 89 8.05 -10.45 -2.89
N ARG A 90 8.66 -11.63 -3.00
CA ARG A 90 7.95 -12.84 -3.45
C ARG A 90 7.01 -13.36 -2.36
N GLY A 91 5.80 -13.73 -2.74
CA GLY A 91 4.74 -14.25 -1.87
C GLY A 91 3.95 -13.15 -1.15
N ILE A 92 4.15 -11.88 -1.51
CA ILE A 92 3.56 -10.76 -0.79
C ILE A 92 2.03 -10.74 -0.85
N ALA A 93 1.41 -11.24 -1.92
CA ALA A 93 -0.05 -11.32 -2.00
C ALA A 93 -0.62 -12.29 -0.95
N SER A 94 0.04 -13.44 -0.77
CA SER A 94 -0.37 -14.43 0.21
C SER A 94 -0.12 -13.96 1.64
N GLU A 95 1.01 -13.30 1.88
CA GLU A 95 1.35 -12.68 3.16
C GLU A 95 0.36 -11.59 3.53
N THR A 96 0.08 -10.65 2.61
CA THR A 96 -0.90 -9.58 2.79
C THR A 96 -2.27 -10.15 3.15
N ALA A 97 -2.75 -11.16 2.41
CA ALA A 97 -4.02 -11.79 2.73
C ALA A 97 -4.04 -12.39 4.14
N ARG A 98 -2.96 -13.06 4.58
CA ARG A 98 -2.87 -13.61 5.95
C ARG A 98 -2.85 -12.50 7.01
N ALA A 99 -2.15 -11.41 6.73
CA ALA A 99 -2.08 -10.27 7.63
C ALA A 99 -3.46 -9.63 7.81
N LEU A 100 -4.18 -9.36 6.71
CA LEU A 100 -5.55 -8.83 6.76
C LEU A 100 -6.52 -9.81 7.44
N GLU A 101 -6.46 -11.11 7.12
CA GLU A 101 -7.26 -12.14 7.79
C GLU A 101 -6.98 -12.19 9.30
N SER A 102 -5.73 -12.00 9.73
CA SER A 102 -5.39 -11.95 11.17
C SER A 102 -5.97 -10.74 11.90
N LEU A 103 -6.29 -9.67 11.17
CA LEU A 103 -6.99 -8.48 11.68
C LEU A 103 -8.52 -8.60 11.59
N GLY A 104 -9.03 -9.76 11.16
CA GLY A 104 -10.46 -10.03 11.02
C GLY A 104 -11.07 -9.58 9.70
N TYR A 105 -10.26 -9.24 8.69
CA TYR A 105 -10.78 -8.96 7.36
C TYR A 105 -11.01 -10.24 6.56
N GLU A 106 -12.10 -10.25 5.79
CA GLU A 106 -12.41 -11.33 4.87
C GLU A 106 -12.32 -10.86 3.42
N LEU A 107 -11.81 -11.72 2.54
CA LEU A 107 -11.73 -11.41 1.12
C LEU A 107 -13.14 -11.38 0.51
N ALA A 108 -13.58 -10.19 0.10
CA ALA A 108 -14.87 -10.03 -0.54
C ALA A 108 -14.86 -10.68 -1.94
N PRO A 109 -15.93 -11.41 -2.32
CA PRO A 109 -16.06 -11.88 -3.69
C PRO A 109 -16.13 -10.70 -4.66
N SER A 110 -15.55 -10.87 -5.85
CA SER A 110 -15.74 -9.89 -6.93
C SER A 110 -17.23 -9.80 -7.26
N ILE A 111 -17.72 -8.58 -7.49
CA ILE A 111 -19.09 -8.34 -7.95
C ILE A 111 -19.31 -9.00 -9.33
N ASP A 112 -18.24 -9.20 -10.10
CA ASP A 112 -18.26 -9.90 -11.38
C ASP A 112 -17.51 -11.23 -11.29
N GLU A 113 -18.26 -12.32 -11.10
CA GLU A 113 -17.73 -13.70 -11.06
C GLU A 113 -17.00 -14.08 -12.36
N ARG A 114 -17.32 -13.46 -13.50
CA ARG A 114 -16.70 -13.79 -14.80
C ARG A 114 -15.25 -13.33 -14.88
N ASN A 115 -14.88 -12.32 -14.09
CA ASN A 115 -13.55 -11.72 -14.15
C ASN A 115 -12.56 -12.34 -13.14
N ASN A 116 -13.00 -13.24 -12.25
CA ASN A 116 -12.17 -13.95 -11.25
C ASN A 116 -11.09 -13.06 -10.58
N THR A 117 -11.44 -11.82 -10.30
CA THR A 117 -10.54 -10.84 -9.67
C THR A 117 -10.73 -10.83 -8.16
N ALA A 118 -9.69 -10.43 -7.44
CA ALA A 118 -9.74 -10.16 -6.01
C ALA A 118 -8.88 -8.95 -5.70
N HIS A 119 -9.44 -8.02 -4.96
CA HIS A 119 -8.74 -6.83 -4.47
C HIS A 119 -9.32 -6.39 -3.13
N ARG A 120 -10.62 -6.55 -2.92
CA ARG A 120 -11.32 -6.01 -1.75
C ARG A 120 -11.37 -6.95 -0.56
N PHE A 121 -11.01 -6.43 0.61
CA PHE A 121 -11.20 -7.04 1.92
C PHE A 121 -12.20 -6.22 2.74
N ARG A 122 -13.00 -6.88 3.58
CA ARG A 122 -14.00 -6.23 4.44
C ARG A 122 -13.94 -6.74 5.87
N ARG A 123 -14.21 -5.87 6.84
CA ARG A 123 -14.35 -6.21 8.27
C ARG A 123 -15.50 -5.41 8.90
N GLY A 124 -16.31 -6.06 9.72
CA GLY A 124 -17.49 -5.47 10.37
C GLY A 124 -18.77 -5.60 9.52
N ASP A 125 -19.92 -5.84 10.18
CA ASP A 125 -21.21 -6.04 9.52
C ASP A 125 -21.92 -4.72 9.20
N SER A 126 -22.56 -4.66 8.04
CA SER A 126 -23.43 -3.56 7.61
C SER A 126 -24.80 -3.64 8.30
N THR A 127 -24.85 -3.56 9.63
CA THR A 127 -26.12 -3.49 10.37
C THR A 127 -26.29 -2.14 11.04
N VAL A 128 -26.88 -1.23 10.26
CA VAL A 128 -27.69 -0.08 10.67
C VAL A 128 -27.11 0.80 11.79
N ASP A 129 -26.30 1.79 11.42
CA ASP A 129 -26.43 3.11 12.04
C ASP A 129 -26.30 4.24 11.00
N VAL A 130 -27.30 5.12 11.01
CA VAL A 130 -27.65 6.05 9.92
C VAL A 130 -26.81 7.31 10.02
N VAL A 131 -25.49 7.22 10.17
CA VAL A 131 -24.60 8.38 9.94
C VAL A 131 -23.22 7.98 9.38
N THR A 132 -22.65 6.81 9.70
CA THR A 132 -21.28 6.43 9.26
C THR A 132 -20.97 4.93 9.16
N ASP A 133 -21.92 4.00 9.30
CA ASP A 133 -21.58 2.59 9.53
C ASP A 133 -21.60 1.72 8.26
N GLY A 134 -20.60 1.94 7.41
CA GLY A 134 -20.18 0.96 6.40
C GLY A 134 -19.11 0.01 6.97
N PRO A 135 -18.93 -1.19 6.41
CA PRO A 135 -17.84 -2.07 6.81
C PRO A 135 -16.50 -1.39 6.56
N ASP A 136 -15.48 -1.71 7.36
CA ASP A 136 -14.09 -1.35 7.04
C ASP A 136 -13.72 -1.99 5.70
N VAL A 137 -13.17 -1.20 4.77
CA VAL A 137 -12.77 -1.69 3.44
C VAL A 137 -11.29 -1.46 3.22
N VAL A 138 -10.61 -2.50 2.74
CA VAL A 138 -9.22 -2.42 2.25
C VAL A 138 -9.16 -2.94 0.83
N ASP A 139 -8.76 -2.10 -0.11
CA ASP A 139 -8.54 -2.48 -1.51
C ASP A 139 -7.05 -2.71 -1.76
N VAL A 140 -6.73 -3.94 -2.18
CA VAL A 140 -5.37 -4.44 -2.41
C VAL A 140 -5.11 -4.56 -3.90
N LEU A 141 -4.19 -3.75 -4.38
CA LEU A 141 -3.87 -3.56 -5.79
C LEU A 141 -2.41 -3.97 -6.08
N VAL A 142 -2.12 -4.14 -7.37
CA VAL A 142 -0.75 -4.25 -7.88
C VAL A 142 -0.45 -3.14 -8.87
N ALA A 143 0.81 -2.82 -9.07
CA ALA A 143 1.20 -1.90 -10.13
C ALA A 143 0.87 -2.48 -11.52
N ASP A 144 0.49 -1.60 -12.44
CA ASP A 144 0.47 -1.89 -13.87
C ASP A 144 1.84 -2.38 -14.37
N HIS A 145 1.85 -3.10 -15.49
CA HIS A 145 3.09 -3.58 -16.13
C HIS A 145 4.00 -4.46 -15.25
N ALA A 146 3.50 -5.02 -14.15
CA ALA A 146 4.25 -5.96 -13.33
C ALA A 146 4.77 -7.12 -14.20
N SER A 147 6.06 -7.46 -14.02
CA SER A 147 6.69 -8.53 -14.78
C SER A 147 5.88 -9.84 -14.66
N PRO A 148 5.62 -10.58 -15.76
CA PRO A 148 4.90 -11.86 -15.71
C PRO A 148 5.48 -12.88 -14.73
N ARG A 149 6.78 -12.74 -14.38
CA ARG A 149 7.48 -13.62 -13.42
C ARG A 149 7.11 -13.37 -11.96
N VAL A 150 6.52 -12.21 -11.66
CA VAL A 150 6.12 -11.79 -10.30
C VAL A 150 4.61 -11.56 -10.20
N VAL A 151 3.84 -11.94 -11.22
CA VAL A 151 2.37 -11.90 -11.15
C VAL A 151 1.92 -12.90 -10.11
N GLU A 152 1.47 -12.38 -8.98
CA GLU A 152 0.92 -13.16 -7.88
C GLU A 152 -0.61 -13.23 -7.95
N LYS A 153 -1.14 -14.29 -7.36
CA LYS A 153 -2.58 -14.47 -7.19
C LYS A 153 -2.95 -14.24 -5.73
N LEU A 154 -3.99 -13.44 -5.52
CA LEU A 154 -4.56 -13.23 -4.20
C LEU A 154 -5.59 -14.35 -3.94
N ARG A 155 -5.23 -15.31 -3.08
CA ARG A 155 -6.06 -16.50 -2.80
C ARG A 155 -6.55 -17.22 -4.07
N GLY A 156 -5.68 -17.35 -5.06
CA GLY A 156 -5.97 -18.03 -6.33
C GLY A 156 -6.69 -17.17 -7.38
N ARG A 157 -7.02 -15.93 -7.06
CA ARG A 157 -7.70 -14.97 -7.95
C ARG A 157 -6.73 -13.93 -8.52
N THR A 158 -7.07 -13.38 -9.68
CA THR A 158 -6.25 -12.36 -10.35
C THR A 158 -6.34 -11.04 -9.59
N MET A 159 -5.20 -10.41 -9.33
CA MET A 159 -5.17 -9.09 -8.68
C MET A 159 -5.53 -7.97 -9.67
N VAL A 160 -6.09 -6.88 -9.15
CA VAL A 160 -6.40 -5.70 -9.95
C VAL A 160 -5.17 -4.79 -10.04
N ALA A 161 -4.84 -4.36 -11.26
CA ALA A 161 -3.74 -3.43 -11.50
C ALA A 161 -4.24 -1.98 -11.49
N ILE A 162 -3.44 -1.08 -10.91
CA ILE A 162 -3.66 0.37 -10.97
C ILE A 162 -2.79 0.99 -12.07
N GLU A 163 -3.40 1.78 -12.95
CA GLU A 163 -2.69 2.52 -13.99
C GLU A 163 -1.71 3.52 -13.37
N GLY A 164 -0.52 3.67 -13.96
CA GLY A 164 0.52 4.55 -13.42
C GLY A 164 1.21 4.03 -12.14
N GLY A 165 0.77 2.90 -11.58
CA GLY A 165 1.28 2.29 -10.36
C GLY A 165 2.79 2.08 -10.36
N THR A 166 3.36 1.59 -11.46
CA THR A 166 4.81 1.39 -11.57
C THR A 166 5.59 2.70 -11.42
N GLN A 167 5.09 3.78 -12.00
CA GLN A 167 5.77 5.09 -11.92
C GLN A 167 5.61 5.75 -10.55
N ALA A 168 4.45 5.58 -9.92
CA ALA A 168 4.19 6.06 -8.57
C ALA A 168 5.05 5.32 -7.53
N LEU A 169 5.17 3.99 -7.64
CA LEU A 169 5.97 3.16 -6.73
C LEU A 169 7.47 3.47 -6.79
N ARG A 170 7.98 3.95 -7.93
CA ARG A 170 9.38 4.42 -8.05
C ARG A 170 9.65 5.75 -7.35
N ARG A 171 8.61 6.43 -6.87
CA ARG A 171 8.66 7.78 -6.32
C ARG A 171 7.98 7.85 -4.97
N THR A 172 8.23 6.86 -4.11
CA THR A 172 7.67 6.79 -2.77
C THR A 172 8.53 7.49 -1.74
N ILE A 173 7.89 8.02 -0.72
CA ILE A 173 8.49 8.53 0.50
C ILE A 173 7.87 7.78 1.69
N ASN A 174 8.56 7.79 2.83
CA ASN A 174 8.00 7.31 4.09
C ASN A 174 7.40 8.49 4.86
N ALA A 175 6.14 8.39 5.25
CA ALA A 175 5.49 9.34 6.13
C ALA A 175 5.43 8.77 7.54
N ARG A 176 5.98 9.48 8.52
CA ARG A 176 5.86 9.15 9.94
C ARG A 176 4.74 9.98 10.56
N ILE A 177 3.74 9.30 11.09
CA ILE A 177 2.52 9.91 11.62
C ILE A 177 2.12 9.29 12.96
N GLN A 178 1.48 10.07 13.82
CA GLN A 178 0.94 9.57 15.09
C GLN A 178 -0.59 9.44 14.99
N ILE A 179 -1.05 8.31 14.45
CA ILE A 179 -2.48 7.94 14.39
C ILE A 179 -2.99 7.64 15.79
N THR A 180 -2.25 6.81 16.53
CA THR A 180 -2.48 6.55 17.96
C THR A 180 -1.50 7.39 18.77
N ALA A 181 -1.98 8.04 19.83
CA ALA A 181 -1.15 8.88 20.69
C ALA A 181 0.06 8.09 21.23
N GLY A 182 1.26 8.65 21.08
CA GLY A 182 2.50 8.04 21.56
C GLY A 182 3.06 6.91 20.69
N ARG A 183 2.38 6.51 19.59
CA ARG A 183 2.87 5.51 18.63
C ARG A 183 3.08 6.14 17.26
N THR A 184 4.32 6.13 16.79
CA THR A 184 4.63 6.49 15.41
C THR A 184 4.30 5.31 14.48
N THR A 185 3.45 5.56 13.50
CA THR A 185 3.16 4.67 12.36
C THR A 185 3.94 5.20 11.17
N THR A 186 4.69 4.33 10.48
CA THR A 186 5.40 4.70 9.26
C THR A 186 4.66 4.14 8.06
N VAL A 187 4.30 4.97 7.09
CA VAL A 187 3.54 4.54 5.90
C VAL A 187 4.28 4.95 4.65
N SER A 188 4.47 4.02 3.72
CA SER A 188 4.96 4.35 2.37
C SER A 188 3.83 4.98 1.57
N VAL A 189 4.06 6.15 1.00
CA VAL A 189 3.13 6.85 0.09
C VAL A 189 3.90 7.32 -1.15
N PRO A 190 3.28 7.44 -2.33
CA PRO A 190 3.87 8.21 -3.42
C PRO A 190 4.17 9.64 -2.94
N SER A 191 5.29 10.20 -3.37
CA SER A 191 5.57 11.63 -3.27
C SER A 191 4.47 12.43 -3.96
N PRO A 192 4.32 13.75 -3.68
CA PRO A 192 3.30 14.56 -4.35
C PRO A 192 3.33 14.47 -5.88
N PHE A 193 4.52 14.40 -6.48
CA PHE A 193 4.68 14.19 -7.92
C PHE A 193 4.33 12.75 -8.36
N GLY A 194 4.63 11.74 -7.54
CA GLY A 194 4.20 10.36 -7.82
C GLY A 194 2.68 10.18 -7.73
N ALA A 195 2.03 10.92 -6.83
CA ALA A 195 0.59 10.85 -6.60
C ALA A 195 -0.24 11.34 -7.80
N VAL A 196 0.26 12.33 -8.57
CA VAL A 196 -0.45 12.87 -9.76
C VAL A 196 -0.33 11.98 -11.01
N ILE A 197 0.35 10.83 -10.90
CA ILE A 197 0.53 9.86 -11.99
C ILE A 197 -0.49 8.71 -11.89
N LEU A 198 -1.16 8.57 -10.75
CA LEU A 198 -2.17 7.55 -10.46
C LEU A 198 -3.58 7.92 -10.98
#